data_AF-U6L6V4-F1
#
_entry.id   AF-U6L6V4-F1
#
_cell.length_a   1.000
_cell.length_b   1.000
_cell.length_c   1.000
_cell.angle_alpha   90.00
_cell.angle_beta   90.00
_cell.angle_gamma   90.00
#
_symmetry.space_group_name_H-M   'P 1'
#
loop_
_entity.id
_entity.type
_entity.pdbx_description
1 polymer ?
#
loop_
_entity_poly.entity_id
_entity_poly.type
_entity_poly.pdbx_seq_one_letter_code
_entity_poly.pdbx_strand_id
1 'polypeptide(L)'
;MQRLGFRLKTLKRHLKEKERWGSKAAEALQKQLREQQQQEAADSKLLQQQLQQKQQQQQLLLLQQKHIAKQFDNEIGDTQRAMKELQQKCNSLEAEFLSLLQSVLQLLQQQLQQPAAVEKELAAAFEKQMQQIKNEVIFKIQNLETKSENKETLGDAWRQIGMQPPHAVTKLGV
;
A
#
# COMPACT_ATOMS: atom_id res chain seq x y z
N MET A 1 -89.74 8.37 44.87
CA MET A 1 -88.76 9.45 44.58
C MET A 1 -87.35 9.23 45.17
N GLN A 2 -87.18 8.64 46.36
CA GLN A 2 -85.85 8.53 47.02
C GLN A 2 -84.79 7.69 46.28
N ARG A 3 -85.17 6.61 45.56
CA ARG A 3 -84.22 5.74 44.82
C ARG A 3 -83.56 6.42 43.62
N LEU A 4 -84.26 7.34 42.94
CA LEU A 4 -83.73 8.08 41.79
C LEU A 4 -82.69 9.12 42.24
N GLY A 5 -82.93 9.79 43.38
CA GLY A 5 -81.98 10.74 43.95
C GLY A 5 -80.67 10.09 44.40
N PHE A 6 -80.70 8.86 44.92
CA PHE A 6 -79.50 8.12 45.31
C PHE A 6 -78.65 7.72 44.09
N ARG A 7 -79.28 7.14 43.05
CA ARG A 7 -78.59 6.77 41.80
C ARG A 7 -77.92 7.98 41.13
N LEU A 8 -78.57 9.14 41.13
CA LEU A 8 -78.02 10.35 40.55
C LEU A 8 -76.78 10.85 41.30
N LYS A 9 -76.75 10.71 42.63
CA LYS A 9 -75.58 11.07 43.46
C LYS A 9 -74.39 10.14 43.19
N THR A 10 -74.63 8.84 43.06
CA THR A 10 -73.58 7.85 42.75
C THR A 10 -72.98 8.09 41.35
N LEU A 11 -73.83 8.32 40.34
CA LEU A 11 -73.36 8.64 38.98
C LEU A 11 -72.53 9.92 38.95
N LYS A 12 -72.93 10.98 39.66
CA LYS A 12 -72.14 12.21 39.80
C LYS A 12 -70.78 11.96 40.47
N ARG A 13 -70.70 11.07 41.45
CA ARG A 13 -69.43 10.69 42.08
C ARG A 13 -68.52 9.95 41.10
N HIS A 14 -69.04 8.94 40.39
CA HIS A 14 -68.26 8.19 39.41
C HIS A 14 -67.76 9.06 38.26
N LEU A 15 -68.58 10.01 37.80
CA LEU A 15 -68.20 10.95 36.74
C LEU A 15 -67.03 11.84 37.19
N LYS A 16 -67.10 12.40 38.41
CA LYS A 16 -66.00 13.17 39.02
C LYS A 16 -64.74 12.34 39.23
N GLU A 17 -64.87 11.08 39.64
CA GLU A 17 -63.72 10.18 39.78
C GLU A 17 -63.09 9.90 38.42
N LYS A 18 -63.89 9.60 37.39
CA LYS A 18 -63.40 9.38 36.03
C LYS A 18 -62.70 10.62 35.45
N GLU A 19 -63.23 11.82 35.69
CA GLU A 19 -62.57 13.08 35.31
C GLU A 19 -61.23 13.26 36.02
N ARG A 20 -61.15 12.97 37.32
CA ARG A 20 -59.88 13.01 38.07
C ARG A 20 -58.86 12.01 37.55
N TRP A 21 -59.30 10.79 37.24
CA TRP A 21 -58.44 9.77 36.62
C TRP A 21 -57.96 10.21 35.24
N GLY A 22 -58.84 10.77 34.42
CA GLY A 22 -58.50 11.32 33.10
C GLY A 22 -57.46 12.44 33.19
N SER A 23 -57.63 13.38 34.13
CA SER A 23 -56.67 14.47 34.36
C SER A 23 -55.28 13.94 34.77
N LYS A 24 -55.24 13.00 35.73
CA LYS A 24 -53.98 12.39 36.17
C LYS A 24 -53.28 11.60 35.07
N ALA A 25 -54.04 10.87 34.25
CA ALA A 25 -53.49 10.14 33.12
C ALA A 25 -52.92 11.08 32.05
N ALA A 26 -53.63 12.19 31.77
CA ALA A 26 -53.15 13.21 30.85
C ALA A 26 -51.86 13.89 31.36
N GLU A 27 -51.80 14.24 32.64
CA GLU A 27 -50.59 14.80 33.28
C GLU A 27 -49.41 13.81 33.23
N ALA A 28 -49.65 12.53 33.51
CA ALA A 28 -48.62 11.50 33.43
C ALA A 28 -48.09 11.32 32.01
N LEU A 29 -48.97 11.29 31.00
CA LEU A 29 -48.58 11.23 29.59
C LEU A 29 -47.81 12.47 29.17
N GLN A 30 -48.22 13.66 29.62
CA GLN A 30 -47.51 14.90 29.30
C GLN A 30 -46.12 14.93 29.93
N LYS A 31 -45.97 14.40 31.15
CA LYS A 31 -44.66 14.26 31.79
C LYS A 31 -43.77 13.28 31.01
N GLN A 32 -44.30 12.12 30.66
CA GLN A 32 -43.58 11.10 29.90
C GLN A 32 -43.15 11.62 28.52
N LEU A 33 -44.01 12.38 27.83
CA LEU A 33 -43.66 13.01 26.55
C LEU A 33 -42.52 14.01 26.70
N ARG A 34 -42.52 14.83 27.76
CA ARG A 34 -41.42 15.77 28.02
C ARG A 34 -40.11 15.05 28.32
N GLU A 35 -40.16 13.98 29.10
CA GLU A 35 -38.98 13.15 29.41
C GLU A 35 -38.42 12.52 28.13
N GLN A 36 -39.28 11.98 27.26
CA GLN A 36 -38.85 11.44 25.97
C GLN A 36 -38.22 12.50 25.06
N GLN A 37 -38.83 13.69 24.95
CA GLN A 37 -38.26 14.78 24.14
C GLN A 37 -36.91 15.26 24.66
N GLN A 38 -36.72 15.30 25.98
CA GLN A 38 -35.42 15.65 26.57
C GLN A 38 -34.36 14.58 26.29
N GLN A 39 -34.75 13.30 26.39
CA GLN A 39 -33.87 12.19 26.08
C GLN A 39 -33.45 12.20 24.60
N GLU A 40 -34.40 12.34 23.67
CA GLU A 40 -34.12 12.43 22.23
C GLU A 40 -33.22 13.62 21.90
N ALA A 41 -33.42 14.76 22.55
CA ALA A 41 -32.56 15.94 22.37
C ALA A 41 -31.14 15.71 22.90
N ALA A 42 -30.99 15.00 24.02
CA ALA A 42 -29.69 14.64 24.58
C ALA A 42 -28.95 13.65 23.67
N ASP A 43 -29.64 12.60 23.20
CA ASP A 43 -29.08 11.58 22.31
C ASP A 43 -28.70 12.18 20.95
N SER A 44 -29.52 13.09 20.42
CA SER A 44 -29.22 13.80 19.17
C SER A 44 -27.96 14.66 19.28
N LYS A 45 -27.77 15.36 20.41
CA LYS A 45 -26.54 16.14 20.66
C LYS A 45 -25.32 15.25 20.78
N LEU A 46 -25.44 14.13 21.48
CA LEU A 46 -24.35 13.15 21.62
C LEU A 46 -23.95 12.57 20.26
N LEU A 47 -24.94 12.18 19.45
CA LEU A 47 -24.70 11.64 18.11
C LEU A 47 -24.03 12.68 17.20
N GLN A 48 -24.48 13.94 17.26
CA GLN A 48 -23.88 15.03 16.50
C GLN A 48 -22.41 15.25 16.89
N GLN A 49 -22.09 15.18 18.19
CA GLN A 49 -20.73 15.30 18.68
C GLN A 49 -19.85 14.13 18.21
N GLN A 50 -20.36 12.90 18.27
CA GLN A 50 -19.64 11.72 17.78
C GLN A 50 -19.37 11.80 16.26
N LEU A 51 -20.36 12.24 15.49
CA LEU A 51 -20.21 12.42 14.04
C LEU A 51 -19.14 13.46 13.73
N GLN A 52 -19.13 14.58 14.44
CA GLN A 52 -18.11 15.62 14.27
C GLN A 52 -16.70 15.09 14.59
N GLN A 53 -16.55 14.33 15.69
CA GLN A 53 -15.27 13.70 16.03
C GLN A 53 -14.81 12.72 14.95
N LYS A 54 -15.71 11.88 14.45
CA LYS A 54 -15.41 10.93 13.36
C LYS A 54 -15.00 11.64 12.07
N GLN A 55 -15.66 12.73 11.73
CA GLN A 55 -15.32 13.53 10.56
C GLN A 55 -13.92 14.17 10.68
N GLN A 56 -13.57 14.69 11.86
CA GLN A 56 -12.22 15.21 12.12
C GLN A 56 -11.15 14.12 12.03
N GLN A 57 -11.41 12.94 12.61
CA GLN A 57 -10.50 11.78 12.51
C GLN A 57 -10.30 11.37 11.04
N GLN A 58 -11.38 11.31 10.26
CA GLN A 58 -11.31 10.96 8.84
C GLN A 58 -10.49 12.00 8.05
N GLN A 59 -10.65 13.29 8.35
CA GLN A 59 -9.88 14.34 7.69
C GLN A 59 -8.38 14.24 8.01
N LEU A 60 -8.01 13.93 9.25
CA LEU A 60 -6.62 13.68 9.64
C LEU A 60 -6.03 12.48 8.91
N LEU A 61 -6.78 11.37 8.82
CA LEU A 61 -6.34 10.18 8.08
C LEU A 61 -6.12 10.47 6.59
N LEU A 62 -7.00 11.26 5.96
CA LEU A 62 -6.83 11.68 4.56
C LEU A 62 -5.58 12.54 4.36
N LEU A 63 -5.27 13.45 5.29
CA LEU A 63 -4.05 14.25 5.23
C LEU A 63 -2.80 13.37 5.38
N GLN A 64 -2.84 12.40 6.29
CA GLN A 64 -1.75 11.44 6.48
C GLN A 64 -1.53 10.59 5.22
N GLN A 65 -2.61 10.06 4.62
CA GLN A 65 -2.51 9.29 3.38
C GLN A 65 -1.92 10.11 2.23
N LYS A 66 -2.32 11.38 2.08
CA LYS A 66 -1.73 12.28 1.07
C LYS A 66 -0.25 12.51 1.30
N HIS A 67 0.18 12.67 2.55
CA HIS A 67 1.59 12.83 2.89
C HIS A 67 2.38 11.57 2.52
N ILE A 68 1.90 10.39 2.93
CA ILE A 68 2.53 9.10 2.64
C ILE A 68 2.64 8.88 1.13
N ALA A 69 1.57 9.12 0.37
CA ALA A 69 1.59 8.97 -1.09
C ALA A 69 2.66 9.85 -1.74
N LYS A 70 2.79 11.11 -1.31
CA LYS A 70 3.81 12.03 -1.82
C LYS A 70 5.24 11.55 -1.49
N GLN A 71 5.45 10.94 -0.32
CA GLN A 71 6.76 10.38 0.02
C GLN A 71 7.12 9.21 -0.89
N PHE A 72 6.17 8.29 -1.13
CA PHE A 72 6.40 7.19 -2.07
C PHE A 72 6.68 7.68 -3.49
N ASP A 73 5.95 8.67 -4.00
CA ASP A 73 6.21 9.23 -5.33
C ASP A 73 7.64 9.78 -5.45
N ASN A 74 8.15 10.44 -4.39
CA ASN A 74 9.51 10.94 -4.35
C ASN A 74 10.54 9.80 -4.32
N GLU A 75 10.35 8.81 -3.44
CA GLU A 75 11.26 7.65 -3.31
C GLU A 75 11.32 6.83 -4.61
N ILE A 76 10.18 6.65 -5.28
CA ILE A 76 10.10 6.00 -6.60
C ILE A 76 10.87 6.83 -7.62
N GLY A 77 10.69 8.16 -7.63
CA GLY A 77 11.41 9.05 -8.54
C GLY A 77 12.93 9.00 -8.34
N ASP A 78 13.40 9.01 -7.10
CA ASP A 78 14.82 8.92 -6.75
C ASP A 78 15.40 7.55 -7.13
N THR A 79 14.67 6.46 -6.85
CA THR A 79 15.06 5.11 -7.24
C THR A 79 15.17 4.97 -8.76
N GLN A 80 14.20 5.48 -9.51
CA GLN A 80 14.24 5.47 -10.98
C GLN A 80 15.42 6.26 -11.53
N ARG A 81 15.77 7.40 -10.91
CA ARG A 81 16.96 8.17 -11.30
C ARG A 81 18.24 7.36 -11.03
N ALA A 82 18.37 6.79 -9.84
CA ALA A 82 19.53 5.97 -9.48
C ALA A 82 19.69 4.76 -10.42
N MET A 83 18.60 4.09 -10.78
CA MET A 83 18.62 2.98 -11.75
C MET A 83 19.10 3.44 -13.13
N LYS A 84 18.64 4.59 -13.62
CA LYS A 84 19.09 5.14 -14.90
C LYS A 84 20.59 5.47 -14.89
N GLU A 85 21.08 6.08 -13.82
CA GLU A 85 22.50 6.39 -13.66
C GLU A 85 23.35 5.12 -13.60
N LEU A 86 22.89 4.09 -12.88
CA LEU A 86 23.56 2.79 -12.82
C LEU A 86 23.60 2.14 -14.20
N GLN A 87 22.48 2.15 -14.94
CA GLN A 87 22.43 1.58 -16.28
C GLN A 87 23.36 2.31 -17.25
N GLN A 88 23.43 3.63 -17.19
CA GLN A 88 24.39 4.40 -17.99
C GLN A 88 25.85 4.02 -17.67
N LYS A 89 26.18 3.83 -16.39
CA LYS A 89 27.52 3.36 -15.97
C LYS A 89 27.81 1.96 -16.49
N CYS A 90 26.85 1.03 -16.38
CA CYS A 90 27.01 -0.33 -16.91
C CYS A 90 27.25 -0.32 -18.42
N ASN A 91 26.46 0.44 -19.18
CA ASN A 91 26.63 0.55 -20.63
C ASN A 91 27.99 1.15 -21.01
N SER A 92 28.48 2.13 -20.23
CA SER A 92 29.79 2.73 -20.46
C SER A 92 30.92 1.73 -20.18
N LEU A 93 30.81 0.98 -19.09
CA LEU A 93 31.77 -0.08 -18.74
C LEU A 93 31.80 -1.20 -19.80
N GLU A 94 30.62 -1.58 -20.31
CA GLU A 94 30.50 -2.56 -21.40
C GLU A 94 31.22 -2.06 -22.66
N ALA A 95 31.01 -0.81 -23.05
CA ALA A 95 31.67 -0.21 -24.20
C ALA A 95 33.20 -0.14 -24.02
N GLU A 96 33.69 0.27 -22.85
CA GLU A 96 35.12 0.27 -22.52
C GLU A 96 35.73 -1.13 -22.61
N PHE A 97 35.03 -2.13 -22.06
CA PHE A 97 35.48 -3.52 -22.08
C PHE A 97 35.55 -4.09 -23.50
N LEU A 98 34.53 -3.82 -24.33
CA LEU A 98 34.54 -4.22 -25.75
C LEU A 98 35.69 -3.55 -26.51
N SER A 99 35.94 -2.26 -26.28
CA SER A 99 37.05 -1.52 -26.88
C SER A 99 38.41 -2.11 -26.48
N LEU A 100 38.58 -2.47 -25.20
CA LEU A 100 39.80 -3.12 -24.71
C LEU A 100 40.01 -4.48 -25.36
N LEU A 101 38.97 -5.32 -25.41
CA LEU A 101 39.02 -6.62 -26.09
C LEU A 101 39.42 -6.48 -27.56
N GLN A 102 38.86 -5.50 -28.25
CA GLN A 102 39.15 -5.24 -29.66
C GLN A 102 40.61 -4.78 -29.87
N SER A 103 41.13 -3.95 -28.95
CA SER A 103 42.53 -3.52 -28.94
C SER A 103 43.49 -4.70 -28.70
N VAL A 104 43.17 -5.58 -27.75
CA VAL A 104 43.95 -6.79 -27.48
C VAL A 104 43.96 -7.73 -28.68
N LEU A 105 42.81 -7.94 -29.32
CA LEU A 105 42.70 -8.74 -30.54
C LEU A 105 43.55 -8.17 -31.68
N GLN A 106 43.54 -6.85 -31.88
CA GLN A 106 44.39 -6.20 -32.89
C GLN A 106 45.89 -6.38 -32.59
N LEU A 107 46.30 -6.22 -31.33
CA LEU A 107 47.70 -6.39 -30.91
C LEU A 107 48.18 -7.83 -31.15
N LEU A 108 47.36 -8.82 -30.81
CA LEU A 108 47.66 -10.23 -31.04
C LEU A 108 47.71 -10.54 -32.54
N GLN A 109 46.81 -9.98 -33.34
CA GLN A 109 46.82 -10.15 -34.80
C GLN A 109 48.07 -9.52 -35.44
N GLN A 110 48.54 -8.38 -34.94
CA GLN A 110 49.80 -7.76 -35.37
C GLN A 110 51.02 -8.63 -35.01
N GLN A 111 51.04 -9.24 -33.82
CA GLN A 111 52.13 -10.13 -33.40
C GLN A 111 52.20 -11.38 -34.30
N LEU A 112 51.05 -11.94 -34.69
CA LEU A 112 50.96 -13.08 -35.60
C LEU A 112 51.44 -12.77 -37.03
N GLN A 113 51.42 -11.49 -37.44
CA GLN A 113 51.91 -11.06 -38.77
C GLN A 113 53.41 -10.73 -38.80
N GLN A 114 54.11 -10.71 -37.66
CA GLN A 114 55.56 -10.52 -37.66
C GLN A 114 56.28 -11.79 -38.15
N PRO A 115 57.23 -11.69 -39.09
CA PRO A 115 57.94 -12.85 -39.60
C PRO A 115 59.07 -13.20 -38.62
N ALA A 116 58.78 -14.06 -37.64
CA ALA A 116 59.80 -14.84 -36.97
C ALA A 116 59.48 -16.33 -37.20
N ALA A 117 60.49 -17.08 -37.59
CA ALA A 117 60.41 -18.41 -38.18
C ALA A 117 60.02 -19.54 -37.20
N VAL A 118 59.17 -19.25 -36.22
CA VAL A 118 58.78 -20.18 -35.17
C VAL A 118 57.25 -20.12 -35.02
N GLU A 119 56.63 -21.28 -35.21
CA GLU A 119 55.33 -21.68 -34.62
C GLU A 119 53.99 -21.30 -35.30
N LYS A 120 53.61 -22.06 -36.34
CA LYS A 120 52.18 -22.29 -36.65
C LYS A 120 51.41 -22.98 -35.52
N GLU A 121 52.07 -23.84 -34.74
CA GLU A 121 51.45 -24.55 -33.62
C GLU A 121 51.19 -23.64 -32.40
N LEU A 122 52.12 -22.74 -32.08
CA LEU A 122 51.95 -21.81 -30.97
C LEU A 122 50.92 -20.74 -31.32
N ALA A 123 50.84 -20.29 -32.58
CA ALA A 123 49.74 -19.47 -33.08
C ALA A 123 48.37 -20.14 -32.90
N ALA A 124 48.23 -21.41 -33.30
CA ALA A 124 46.98 -22.17 -33.14
C ALA A 124 46.63 -22.46 -31.67
N ALA A 125 47.64 -22.72 -30.83
CA ALA A 125 47.45 -22.90 -29.39
C ALA A 125 47.00 -21.59 -28.71
N PHE A 126 47.56 -20.45 -29.10
CA PHE A 126 47.16 -19.13 -28.61
C PHE A 126 45.74 -18.77 -29.04
N GLU A 127 45.39 -19.03 -30.31
CA GLU A 127 44.05 -18.79 -30.84
C GLU A 127 42.99 -19.61 -30.09
N LYS A 128 43.33 -20.87 -29.75
CA LYS A 128 42.47 -21.75 -28.94
C LYS A 128 42.32 -21.25 -27.50
N GLN A 129 43.39 -20.75 -26.88
CA GLN A 129 43.34 -20.16 -25.53
C GLN A 129 42.50 -18.88 -25.51
N MET A 130 42.65 -18.01 -26.50
CA MET A 130 41.85 -16.80 -26.67
C MET A 130 40.37 -17.12 -26.82
N GLN A 131 40.04 -18.15 -27.60
CA GLN A 131 38.65 -18.56 -27.76
C GLN A 131 38.05 -19.15 -26.48
N GLN A 132 38.85 -19.87 -25.69
CA GLN A 132 38.44 -20.35 -24.36
C GLN A 132 38.18 -19.19 -23.40
N ILE A 133 39.09 -18.22 -23.31
CA ILE A 133 38.91 -17.04 -22.44
C ILE A 133 37.67 -16.26 -22.84
N LYS A 134 37.46 -16.04 -24.15
CA LYS A 134 36.26 -15.39 -24.67
C LYS A 134 34.98 -16.12 -24.24
N ASN A 135 34.93 -17.44 -24.41
CA ASN A 135 33.76 -18.25 -24.04
C ASN A 135 33.52 -18.24 -22.52
N GLU A 136 34.59 -18.27 -21.72
CA GLU A 136 34.49 -18.23 -20.26
C GLU A 136 33.99 -16.87 -19.75
N VAL A 137 34.42 -15.77 -20.39
CA VAL A 137 33.93 -14.41 -20.10
C VAL A 137 32.45 -14.28 -20.49
N ILE A 138 32.05 -14.73 -21.68
CA ILE A 138 30.63 -14.74 -22.09
C ILE A 138 29.78 -15.55 -21.11
N PHE A 139 30.25 -16.73 -20.69
CA PHE A 139 29.57 -17.57 -19.71
C PHE A 139 29.45 -16.89 -18.33
N LYS A 140 30.48 -16.16 -17.89
CA LYS A 140 30.42 -15.39 -16.63
C LYS A 140 29.44 -14.22 -16.72
N ILE A 141 29.38 -13.52 -17.86
CA ILE A 141 28.41 -12.44 -18.10
C ILE A 141 26.97 -12.99 -18.07
N GLN A 142 26.70 -14.08 -18.80
CA GLN A 142 25.38 -14.73 -18.80
C GLN A 142 24.96 -15.26 -17.41
N ASN A 143 25.92 -15.73 -16.61
CA ASN A 143 25.66 -16.15 -15.23
C ASN A 143 25.41 -14.98 -14.27
N LEU A 144 25.96 -13.79 -14.55
CA LEU A 144 25.68 -12.59 -13.77
C LEU A 144 24.27 -12.06 -14.09
N GLU A 145 23.85 -12.10 -15.36
CA GLU A 145 22.49 -11.75 -15.78
C GLU A 145 21.43 -12.69 -15.18
N THR A 146 21.71 -13.99 -15.10
CA THR A 146 20.80 -14.97 -14.48
C THR A 146 20.82 -14.94 -12.95
N LYS A 147 21.93 -14.54 -12.31
CA LYS A 147 21.97 -14.32 -10.85
C LYS A 147 21.34 -12.98 -10.42
N SER A 148 21.19 -12.00 -11.32
CA SER A 148 20.47 -10.77 -11.02
C SER A 148 18.94 -10.93 -11.04
N GLU A 149 18.41 -12.10 -11.44
CA GLU A 149 17.06 -12.56 -11.05
C GLU A 149 17.05 -12.97 -9.56
N ASN A 150 17.63 -12.13 -8.69
CA ASN A 150 17.38 -12.25 -7.27
C ASN A 150 15.92 -11.86 -7.05
N LYS A 151 15.12 -12.90 -6.77
CA LYS A 151 13.71 -12.88 -6.40
C LYS A 151 13.49 -12.18 -5.06
N GLU A 152 13.92 -10.92 -4.93
CA GLU A 152 13.27 -10.06 -3.95
C GLU A 152 11.91 -9.72 -4.53
N THR A 153 10.95 -10.46 -4.05
CA THR A 153 9.58 -10.23 -4.42
C THR A 153 9.11 -8.90 -3.84
N LEU A 154 8.25 -8.17 -4.55
CA LEU A 154 7.63 -6.94 -4.04
C LEU A 154 6.96 -7.14 -2.65
N GLY A 155 6.61 -8.37 -2.28
CA GLY A 155 6.09 -8.72 -0.97
C GLY A 155 7.14 -8.85 0.15
N ASP A 156 8.42 -9.05 -0.17
CA ASP A 156 9.47 -9.31 0.84
C ASP A 156 9.78 -8.07 1.67
N ALA A 157 9.76 -6.88 1.08
CA ALA A 157 9.94 -5.62 1.80
C ALA A 157 8.85 -5.43 2.89
N TRP A 158 7.60 -5.84 2.61
CA TRP A 158 6.51 -5.78 3.59
C TRP A 158 6.66 -6.83 4.69
N ARG A 159 7.13 -8.04 4.34
CA ARG A 159 7.36 -9.12 5.31
C ARG A 159 8.51 -8.81 6.27
N GLN A 160 9.57 -8.14 5.79
CA GLN A 160 10.71 -7.74 6.62
C GLN A 160 10.34 -6.75 7.74
N ILE A 161 9.31 -5.93 7.53
CA ILE A 161 8.76 -5.01 8.54
C ILE A 161 7.56 -5.59 9.31
N GLY A 162 7.28 -6.88 9.16
CA GLY A 162 6.20 -7.58 9.87
C GLY A 162 4.78 -7.28 9.38
N MET A 163 4.63 -6.76 8.16
CA MET A 163 3.33 -6.41 7.56
C MET A 163 2.92 -7.39 6.45
N GLN A 164 1.61 -7.58 6.27
CA GLN A 164 1.10 -8.33 5.12
C GLN A 164 1.04 -7.44 3.86
N PRO A 165 1.54 -7.91 2.70
CA PRO A 165 1.46 -7.15 1.46
C PRO A 165 0.01 -7.03 0.97
N PRO A 166 -0.36 -5.90 0.33
CA PRO A 166 -1.70 -5.67 -0.21
C PRO A 166 -2.14 -6.73 -1.25
N HIS A 167 -3.44 -6.99 -1.34
CA HIS A 167 -4.02 -8.03 -2.21
C HIS A 167 -3.67 -7.89 -3.71
N ALA A 168 -3.42 -6.65 -4.16
CA ALA A 168 -2.97 -6.36 -5.52
C ALA A 168 -1.53 -6.83 -5.78
N VAL A 169 -0.67 -6.76 -4.76
CA VAL A 169 0.72 -7.24 -4.80
C VAL A 169 0.77 -8.77 -4.77
N THR A 170 -0.14 -9.40 -4.02
CA THR A 170 -0.26 -10.87 -3.93
C THR A 170 -0.75 -11.53 -5.22
N LYS A 171 -1.55 -10.84 -6.04
CA LYS A 171 -2.11 -11.37 -7.30
C LYS A 171 -1.12 -11.46 -8.46
N LEU A 172 0.05 -10.83 -8.36
CA LEU A 172 1.06 -10.81 -9.42
C LEU A 172 1.95 -12.06 -9.45
N GLY A 173 1.60 -13.12 -8.71
CA GLY A 173 2.36 -14.37 -8.68
C GLY A 173 3.66 -14.22 -7.88
N VAL A 174 3.51 -13.80 -6.63
CA VAL A 174 4.56 -13.32 -5.73
C VAL A 174 4.43 -13.98 -4.35
#